data_AF-A0A1H1DT78-F1
#
_entry.id   AF-A0A1H1DT78-F1
#
_cell.length_a   1.000
_cell.length_b   1.000
_cell.length_c   1.000
_cell.angle_alpha   90.00
_cell.angle_beta   90.00
_cell.angle_gamma   90.00
#
_symmetry.space_group_name_H-M   'P 1'
#
loop_
_entity.id
_entity.type
_entity.pdbx_description
1 polymer ?
#
loop_
_entity_poly.entity_id
_entity_poly.type
_entity_poly.pdbx_seq_one_letter_code
_entity_poly.pdbx_strand_id
1 'polypeptide(L)'
;MFESLSDRLTGALKDLRGKGRLTDADIDSTAREIRLALLEADVALPVVRAFVARVKERAKGHEVSAALNPAQQIVKIVNEELVGILGGETRRLNLAKTPPTVIMLAGLQGAGKTTLAGKLAAFLKKQGHTPMLVACDLQRPGAVDQLKIVGERAGVPTYAPHPGTSVGGEGALGVSAADPVEVARGGIAEARAKQHDVVIVDTAGRLGIDEELMGQARAIRDAVDPDEVLFVLDAMIGQDAVSTAQAFADGVDFTGVVLTKLDGDARGGAALSVREITGKPILFASTGEKLDDFDVFHPDRMSSRILGMGDVLSLIEQAEQHMDQQKAEEAAAKITSGELTLEDFLDQMLMIRKMGPIGNLLGMLPGAGQMKDALAAVDDSQLDRIQAIIRGMTPAERADPKIINASRRLRIAKGSGVTVTDVNQLVDRFFEARKMMSQMAGFGAPKRIPKRKQKGKKGKKASGRGPTPPKMRGGFPGGMPGMPGMPAGMDLSSMPKGLDQLPPGLEGIDMAALEEQLRKKK
;
A
#
# COMPACT_ATOMS: atom_id res chain seq x y z
N MET A 1 -2.73 6.51 7.74
CA MET A 1 -3.78 7.33 7.10
C MET A 1 -5.14 6.64 7.08
N PHE A 2 -5.39 5.67 6.19
CA PHE A 2 -6.69 4.99 6.17
C PHE A 2 -6.89 3.97 7.29
N GLU A 3 -5.89 3.73 8.15
CA GLU A 3 -5.95 2.72 9.20
C GLU A 3 -7.13 2.89 10.15
N SER A 4 -7.45 4.12 10.57
CA SER A 4 -8.61 4.37 11.44
C SER A 4 -9.93 4.03 10.74
N LEU A 5 -10.05 4.38 9.45
CA LEU A 5 -11.18 4.00 8.62
C LEU A 5 -11.20 2.49 8.37
N SER A 6 -10.03 1.87 8.16
CA SER A 6 -9.86 0.43 7.93
C SER A 6 -10.23 -0.39 9.14
N ASP A 7 -9.79 0.00 10.33
CA ASP A 7 -10.08 -0.71 11.57
C ASP A 7 -11.57 -0.63 11.89
N ARG A 8 -12.21 0.52 11.65
CA ARG A 8 -13.65 0.69 11.86
C ARG A 8 -14.49 -0.04 10.83
N LEU A 9 -14.14 0.03 9.54
CA LEU A 9 -14.83 -0.75 8.50
C LEU A 9 -14.61 -2.25 8.71
N THR A 10 -13.41 -2.69 9.08
CA THR A 10 -13.13 -4.09 9.38
C THR A 10 -13.88 -4.55 10.63
N GLY A 11 -13.99 -3.69 11.65
CA GLY A 11 -14.81 -3.91 12.84
C GLY A 11 -16.28 -4.12 12.47
N ALA A 12 -16.84 -3.20 11.67
CA ALA A 12 -18.23 -3.27 11.22
C ALA A 12 -18.55 -4.53 10.38
N LEU A 13 -17.54 -5.07 9.71
CA LEU A 13 -17.66 -6.27 8.88
C LEU A 13 -17.35 -7.57 9.63
N LYS A 14 -16.80 -7.49 10.86
CA LYS A 14 -16.40 -8.66 11.66
C LYS A 14 -17.61 -9.48 12.12
N ASP A 15 -18.68 -8.81 12.53
CA ASP A 15 -19.90 -9.43 13.08
C ASP A 15 -20.72 -10.17 12.01
N LEU A 16 -20.45 -9.90 10.73
CA LEU A 16 -21.10 -10.57 9.61
C LEU A 16 -20.43 -11.91 9.26
N ARG A 17 -19.13 -12.09 9.55
CA ARG A 17 -18.34 -13.26 9.10
C ARG A 17 -18.88 -14.60 9.59
N GLY A 18 -19.59 -14.62 10.71
CA GLY A 18 -20.17 -15.83 11.31
C GLY A 18 -21.59 -16.17 10.85
N LYS A 19 -22.25 -15.31 10.06
CA LYS A 19 -23.66 -15.48 9.70
C LYS A 19 -23.82 -16.17 8.34
N GLY A 20 -24.61 -17.24 8.29
CA GLY A 20 -24.85 -18.01 7.05
C GLY A 20 -25.79 -17.33 6.05
N ARG A 21 -26.67 -16.43 6.52
CA ARG A 21 -27.55 -15.60 5.68
C ARG A 21 -27.78 -14.26 6.38
N LEU A 22 -27.81 -13.19 5.61
CA LEU A 22 -28.06 -11.84 6.11
C LEU A 22 -29.56 -11.55 6.14
N THR A 23 -30.00 -10.89 7.21
CA THR A 23 -31.32 -10.28 7.30
C THR A 23 -31.24 -8.79 6.96
N ASP A 24 -32.37 -8.17 6.63
CA ASP A 24 -32.44 -6.72 6.39
C ASP A 24 -31.95 -5.91 7.61
N ALA A 25 -32.21 -6.42 8.82
CA ALA A 25 -31.74 -5.81 10.06
C ALA A 25 -30.20 -5.84 10.18
N ASP A 26 -29.56 -6.92 9.72
CA ASP A 26 -28.10 -7.03 9.71
C ASP A 26 -27.49 -6.03 8.73
N ILE A 27 -28.06 -5.91 7.53
CA ILE A 27 -27.64 -4.94 6.50
C ILE A 27 -27.79 -3.51 7.03
N ASP A 28 -28.92 -3.19 7.67
CA ASP A 28 -29.18 -1.86 8.21
C ASP A 28 -28.23 -1.51 9.38
N SER A 29 -27.88 -2.49 10.22
CA SER A 29 -26.91 -2.31 11.31
C SER A 29 -25.50 -2.03 10.76
N THR A 30 -25.01 -2.87 9.84
CA THR A 30 -23.69 -2.67 9.23
C THR A 30 -23.62 -1.36 8.44
N ALA A 31 -24.68 -1.01 7.71
CA ALA A 31 -24.75 0.27 6.99
C ALA A 31 -24.66 1.47 7.95
N ARG A 32 -25.21 1.36 9.17
CA ARG A 32 -25.09 2.40 10.20
C ARG A 32 -23.67 2.52 10.73
N GLU A 33 -22.98 1.41 10.93
CA GLU A 33 -21.58 1.41 11.38
C GLU A 33 -20.63 1.96 10.32
N ILE A 34 -20.81 1.55 9.05
CA ILE A 34 -20.11 2.11 7.91
C ILE A 34 -20.33 3.63 7.82
N ARG A 35 -21.56 4.10 8.03
CA ARG A 35 -21.88 5.52 8.06
C ARG A 35 -21.10 6.27 9.14
N LEU A 36 -21.04 5.72 10.36
CA LEU A 36 -20.30 6.32 11.47
C LEU A 36 -18.81 6.37 11.15
N ALA A 37 -18.24 5.26 10.67
CA ALA A 37 -16.82 5.18 10.30
C ALA A 37 -16.43 6.24 9.25
N LEU A 38 -17.25 6.44 8.22
CA LEU A 38 -16.99 7.45 7.19
C LEU A 38 -17.12 8.88 7.72
N LEU A 39 -18.11 9.17 8.56
CA LEU A 39 -18.28 10.50 9.14
C LEU A 39 -17.13 10.86 10.09
N GLU A 40 -16.69 9.90 10.90
CA GLU A 40 -15.55 10.11 11.78
C GLU A 40 -14.23 10.20 11.01
N ALA A 41 -14.20 9.70 9.77
CA ALA A 41 -13.10 9.90 8.84
C ALA A 41 -13.18 11.24 8.08
N ASP A 42 -14.04 12.16 8.54
CA ASP A 42 -14.32 13.48 7.96
C ASP A 42 -14.77 13.44 6.49
N VAL A 43 -15.43 12.35 6.07
CA VAL A 43 -16.15 12.31 4.79
C VAL A 43 -17.37 13.20 4.89
N ALA A 44 -17.62 14.01 3.85
CA ALA A 44 -18.75 14.92 3.82
C ALA A 44 -20.10 14.18 3.92
N LEU A 45 -20.99 14.69 4.78
CA LEU A 45 -22.28 14.05 5.06
C LEU A 45 -23.14 13.73 3.81
N PRO A 46 -23.21 14.59 2.78
CA PRO A 46 -23.94 14.25 1.53
C PRO A 46 -23.37 13.00 0.85
N VAL A 47 -22.04 12.87 0.82
CA VAL A 47 -21.33 11.75 0.19
C VAL A 47 -21.54 10.47 0.99
N VAL A 48 -21.46 10.53 2.32
CA VAL A 48 -21.76 9.38 3.18
C VAL A 48 -23.19 8.89 2.99
N ARG A 49 -24.17 9.82 2.92
CA ARG A 49 -25.58 9.46 2.70
C ARG A 49 -25.78 8.75 1.35
N ALA A 50 -25.20 9.28 0.29
CA ALA A 50 -25.28 8.70 -1.05
C ALA A 50 -24.64 7.31 -1.10
N PHE A 51 -23.42 7.17 -0.56
CA PHE A 51 -22.71 5.90 -0.47
C PHE A 51 -23.51 4.82 0.27
N VAL A 52 -23.98 5.14 1.48
CA VAL A 52 -24.72 4.18 2.31
C VAL A 52 -26.02 3.77 1.65
N ALA A 53 -26.71 4.69 0.94
CA ALA A 53 -27.91 4.35 0.18
C ALA A 53 -27.61 3.32 -0.92
N ARG A 54 -26.56 3.52 -1.73
CA ARG A 54 -26.13 2.60 -2.79
C ARG A 54 -25.74 1.23 -2.23
N VAL A 55 -24.95 1.21 -1.15
CA VAL A 55 -24.55 -0.04 -0.48
C VAL A 55 -25.79 -0.82 0.02
N LYS A 56 -26.75 -0.14 0.65
CA LYS A 56 -27.99 -0.78 1.14
C LYS A 56 -28.85 -1.34 0.00
N GLU A 57 -29.00 -0.59 -1.08
CA GLU A 57 -29.76 -1.02 -2.26
C GLU A 57 -29.15 -2.29 -2.87
N ARG A 58 -27.83 -2.28 -3.10
CA ARG A 58 -27.10 -3.42 -3.67
C ARG A 58 -27.06 -4.63 -2.75
N ALA A 59 -26.93 -4.42 -1.43
CA ALA A 59 -26.95 -5.50 -0.45
C ALA A 59 -28.32 -6.19 -0.31
N LYS A 60 -29.42 -5.46 -0.58
CA LYS A 60 -30.79 -6.01 -0.59
C LYS A 60 -31.17 -6.62 -1.95
N GLY A 61 -30.47 -6.25 -3.02
CA GLY A 61 -30.70 -6.75 -4.38
C GLY A 61 -30.24 -8.19 -4.60
N HIS A 62 -30.73 -8.83 -5.66
CA HIS A 62 -30.37 -10.21 -6.06
C HIS A 62 -28.94 -10.38 -6.60
N GLU A 63 -28.06 -9.38 -6.51
CA GLU A 63 -26.62 -9.48 -6.81
C GLU A 63 -25.85 -10.38 -5.81
N VAL A 64 -26.57 -10.97 -4.85
CA VAL A 64 -26.08 -11.98 -3.91
C VAL A 64 -25.79 -13.29 -4.62
N SER A 65 -24.60 -13.35 -5.24
CA SER A 65 -24.03 -14.58 -5.76
C SER A 65 -23.99 -15.64 -4.67
N ALA A 66 -24.69 -16.75 -4.89
CA ALA A 66 -24.77 -17.88 -3.96
C ALA A 66 -23.41 -18.57 -3.68
N ALA A 67 -22.34 -18.19 -4.39
CA ALA A 67 -21.01 -18.76 -4.26
C ALA A 67 -20.16 -18.13 -3.13
N LEU A 68 -20.51 -16.93 -2.64
CA LEU A 68 -19.75 -16.23 -1.60
C LEU A 68 -20.46 -16.28 -0.26
N ASN A 69 -19.69 -16.30 0.83
CA ASN A 69 -20.25 -16.07 2.16
C ASN A 69 -20.84 -14.64 2.20
N PRO A 70 -22.05 -14.43 2.76
CA PRO A 70 -22.69 -13.12 2.81
C PRO A 70 -21.80 -11.97 3.33
N ALA A 71 -20.88 -12.23 4.27
CA ALA A 71 -19.94 -11.23 4.75
C ALA A 71 -18.94 -10.77 3.68
N GLN A 72 -18.40 -11.70 2.88
CA GLN A 72 -17.49 -11.39 1.79
C GLN A 72 -18.18 -10.61 0.69
N GLN A 73 -19.48 -10.83 0.52
CA GLN A 73 -20.25 -10.11 -0.46
C GLN A 73 -20.50 -8.65 -0.06
N ILE A 74 -20.84 -8.37 1.21
CA ILE A 74 -20.92 -6.98 1.68
C ILE A 74 -19.58 -6.29 1.51
N VAL A 75 -18.46 -6.95 1.87
CA VAL A 75 -17.11 -6.40 1.67
C VAL A 75 -16.89 -6.06 0.20
N LYS A 76 -17.28 -6.96 -0.71
CA LYS A 76 -17.19 -6.73 -2.17
C LYS A 76 -18.02 -5.54 -2.62
N ILE A 77 -19.28 -5.43 -2.20
CA ILE A 77 -20.15 -4.30 -2.55
C ILE A 77 -19.54 -2.99 -2.04
N VAL A 78 -19.09 -2.96 -0.78
CA VAL A 78 -18.43 -1.77 -0.20
C VAL A 78 -17.15 -1.43 -0.96
N ASN A 79 -16.34 -2.41 -1.33
CA ASN A 79 -15.13 -2.21 -2.13
C ASN A 79 -15.45 -1.58 -3.48
N GLU A 80 -16.40 -2.15 -4.22
CA GLU A 80 -16.80 -1.67 -5.55
C GLU A 80 -17.41 -0.26 -5.48
N GLU A 81 -18.23 0.02 -4.48
CA GLU A 81 -18.77 1.37 -4.26
C GLU A 81 -17.68 2.37 -3.88
N LEU A 82 -16.69 1.98 -3.07
CA LEU A 82 -15.55 2.83 -2.75
C LEU A 82 -14.68 3.10 -3.99
N VAL A 83 -14.45 2.08 -4.83
CA VAL A 83 -13.75 2.26 -6.10
C VAL A 83 -14.51 3.22 -7.02
N GLY A 84 -15.83 3.08 -7.11
CA GLY A 84 -16.68 3.99 -7.87
C GLY A 84 -16.57 5.43 -7.39
N ILE A 85 -16.70 5.67 -6.08
CA ILE A 85 -16.54 7.00 -5.48
C ILE A 85 -15.15 7.57 -5.74
N LEU A 86 -14.09 6.75 -5.68
CA LEU A 86 -12.72 7.20 -5.92
C LEU A 86 -12.39 7.44 -7.40
N GLY A 87 -13.33 7.15 -8.31
CA GLY A 87 -13.24 7.48 -9.72
C GLY A 87 -13.10 6.30 -10.67
N GLY A 88 -13.15 5.07 -10.16
CA GLY A 88 -13.12 3.85 -10.96
C GLY A 88 -11.71 3.54 -11.45
N GLU A 89 -11.42 3.93 -12.69
CA GLU A 89 -10.15 3.61 -13.35
C GLU A 89 -9.06 4.65 -13.08
N THR A 90 -7.80 4.20 -13.12
CA THR A 90 -6.63 5.08 -13.01
C THR A 90 -6.53 6.00 -14.22
N ARG A 91 -6.52 7.31 -13.98
CA ARG A 91 -6.40 8.34 -15.01
C ARG A 91 -4.97 8.87 -15.08
N ARG A 92 -4.33 8.75 -16.25
CA ARG A 92 -2.98 9.27 -16.52
C ARG A 92 -3.02 10.76 -16.90
N LEU A 93 -1.89 11.45 -16.82
CA LEU A 93 -1.74 12.81 -17.36
C LEU A 93 -2.00 12.82 -18.87
N ASN A 94 -2.73 13.84 -19.33
CA ASN A 94 -2.88 14.13 -20.74
C ASN A 94 -1.67 14.96 -21.18
N LEU A 95 -0.84 14.38 -22.05
CA LEU A 95 0.29 15.09 -22.63
C LEU A 95 -0.13 15.73 -23.95
N ALA A 96 0.34 16.96 -24.18
CA ALA A 96 0.06 17.69 -25.40
C ALA A 96 0.61 16.92 -26.63
N LYS A 97 -0.16 16.91 -27.72
CA LYS A 97 0.31 16.38 -29.01
C LYS A 97 1.51 17.16 -29.55
N THR A 98 1.58 18.44 -29.20
CA THR A 98 2.64 19.36 -29.62
C THR A 98 3.25 20.00 -28.37
N PRO A 99 4.51 19.70 -28.03
CA PRO A 99 5.14 20.27 -26.84
C PRO A 99 5.24 21.81 -26.86
N PRO A 100 5.34 22.45 -25.69
CA PRO A 100 5.31 21.84 -24.35
C PRO A 100 3.89 21.48 -23.89
N THR A 101 3.77 20.42 -23.08
CA THR A 101 2.58 20.19 -22.25
C THR A 101 2.58 21.19 -21.11
N VAL A 102 1.48 21.91 -20.91
CA VAL A 102 1.36 22.93 -19.86
C VAL A 102 0.50 22.39 -18.72
N ILE A 103 1.09 22.30 -17.52
CA ILE A 103 0.44 21.85 -16.30
C ILE A 103 0.39 23.00 -15.31
N MET A 104 -0.80 23.43 -14.92
CA MET A 104 -1.00 24.48 -13.93
C MET A 104 -1.37 23.87 -12.57
N LEU A 105 -0.65 24.25 -11.52
CA LEU A 105 -0.97 23.84 -10.15
C LEU A 105 -1.80 24.91 -9.45
N ALA A 106 -3.03 24.58 -9.08
CA ALA A 106 -3.90 25.43 -8.29
C ALA A 106 -4.23 24.74 -6.96
N GLY A 107 -4.39 25.47 -5.87
CA GLY A 107 -4.68 24.86 -4.57
C GLY A 107 -4.68 25.87 -3.43
N LEU A 108 -5.27 25.51 -2.29
CA LEU A 108 -5.24 26.34 -1.08
C LEU A 108 -3.80 26.64 -0.64
N GLN A 109 -3.63 27.69 0.14
CA GLN A 109 -2.36 27.98 0.79
C GLN A 109 -2.00 26.83 1.73
N GLY A 110 -0.72 26.45 1.76
CA GLY A 110 -0.25 25.33 2.59
C GLY A 110 -0.63 23.94 2.11
N ALA A 111 -1.36 23.80 0.98
CA ALA A 111 -1.71 22.50 0.40
C ALA A 111 -0.52 21.75 -0.24
N GLY A 112 0.67 22.37 -0.31
CA GLY A 112 1.88 21.72 -0.82
C GLY A 112 2.14 21.87 -2.32
N LYS A 113 1.57 22.88 -2.99
CA LYS A 113 1.76 23.15 -4.44
C LYS A 113 3.23 23.22 -4.88
N THR A 114 4.02 24.09 -4.25
CA THR A 114 5.44 24.27 -4.57
C THR A 114 6.23 22.96 -4.40
N THR A 115 5.95 22.22 -3.32
CA THR A 115 6.58 20.90 -3.08
C THR A 115 6.15 19.88 -4.14
N LEU A 116 4.85 19.84 -4.46
CA LEU A 116 4.29 18.98 -5.49
C LEU A 116 4.90 19.28 -6.86
N ALA A 117 5.14 20.54 -7.20
CA ALA A 117 5.76 20.95 -8.46
C ALA A 117 7.09 20.23 -8.69
N GLY A 118 7.96 20.21 -7.66
CA GLY A 118 9.23 19.49 -7.72
C GLY A 118 9.07 17.98 -7.81
N LYS A 119 8.14 17.39 -7.04
CA LYS A 119 7.87 15.95 -7.09
C LYS A 119 7.36 15.51 -8.46
N LEU A 120 6.41 16.25 -9.02
CA LEU A 120 5.87 16.02 -10.35
C LEU A 120 6.94 16.18 -11.42
N ALA A 121 7.80 17.19 -11.32
CA ALA A 121 8.92 17.37 -12.24
C ALA A 121 9.92 16.21 -12.15
N ALA A 122 10.29 15.77 -10.94
CA ALA A 122 11.16 14.62 -10.76
C ALA A 122 10.53 13.32 -11.32
N PHE A 123 9.24 13.12 -11.09
CA PHE A 123 8.48 11.99 -11.62
C PHE A 123 8.45 11.96 -13.15
N LEU A 124 8.16 13.09 -13.80
CA LEU A 124 8.15 13.20 -15.25
C LEU A 124 9.56 13.05 -15.84
N LYS A 125 10.58 13.60 -15.19
CA LYS A 125 11.98 13.42 -15.57
C LYS A 125 12.42 11.95 -15.55
N LYS A 126 11.98 11.17 -14.55
CA LYS A 126 12.22 9.72 -14.50
C LYS A 126 11.57 8.96 -15.67
N GLN A 127 10.50 9.51 -16.24
CA GLN A 127 9.83 8.96 -17.43
C GLN A 127 10.48 9.41 -18.75
N GLY A 128 11.57 10.18 -18.69
CA GLY A 128 12.31 10.64 -19.87
C GLY A 128 11.89 12.01 -20.40
N HIS A 129 11.00 12.74 -19.70
CA HIS A 129 10.61 14.10 -20.06
C HIS A 129 11.65 15.14 -19.61
N THR A 130 11.57 16.34 -20.18
CA THR A 130 12.41 17.50 -19.88
C THR A 130 11.61 18.64 -19.23
N PRO A 131 11.07 18.45 -18.01
CA PRO A 131 10.20 19.43 -17.38
C PRO A 131 10.94 20.70 -16.95
N MET A 132 10.23 21.83 -16.97
CA MET A 132 10.66 23.11 -16.42
C MET A 132 9.59 23.68 -15.47
N LEU A 133 10.04 24.24 -14.34
CA LEU A 133 9.17 24.91 -13.37
C LEU A 133 9.01 26.39 -13.69
N VAL A 134 7.85 26.98 -13.43
CA VAL A 134 7.57 28.41 -13.61
C VAL A 134 7.03 29.01 -12.32
N ALA A 135 7.71 30.05 -11.82
CA ALA A 135 7.42 30.68 -10.53
C ALA A 135 6.35 31.79 -10.63
N CYS A 136 5.07 31.44 -10.54
CA CYS A 136 3.96 32.40 -10.57
C CYS A 136 3.45 32.81 -9.16
N ASP A 137 3.90 32.17 -8.07
CA ASP A 137 3.66 32.65 -6.69
C ASP A 137 4.60 33.83 -6.36
N LEU A 138 4.25 35.01 -6.86
CA LEU A 138 5.03 36.24 -6.66
C LEU A 138 4.67 36.99 -5.36
N GLN A 139 3.55 36.64 -4.74
CA GLN A 139 2.99 37.34 -3.60
C GLN A 139 3.47 36.77 -2.26
N ARG A 140 3.76 35.46 -2.20
CA ARG A 140 4.24 34.85 -0.96
C ARG A 140 5.74 35.11 -0.77
N PRO A 141 6.16 35.65 0.40
CA PRO A 141 7.57 35.86 0.69
C PRO A 141 8.41 34.58 0.53
N GLY A 142 9.46 34.67 -0.27
CA GLY A 142 10.42 33.57 -0.50
C GLY A 142 9.88 32.39 -1.33
N ALA A 143 8.68 32.47 -1.90
CA ALA A 143 8.11 31.38 -2.69
C ALA A 143 8.90 31.09 -3.98
N VAL A 144 9.38 32.14 -4.64
CA VAL A 144 10.25 32.01 -5.83
C VAL A 144 11.54 31.27 -5.51
N ASP A 145 12.22 31.67 -4.43
CA ASP A 145 13.48 31.02 -4.03
C ASP A 145 13.24 29.60 -3.52
N GLN A 146 12.12 29.35 -2.85
CA GLN A 146 11.70 28.01 -2.49
C GLN A 146 11.51 27.13 -3.73
N LEU A 147 10.83 27.62 -4.78
CA LEU A 147 10.65 26.87 -6.01
C LEU A 147 11.98 26.58 -6.71
N LYS A 148 12.93 27.53 -6.72
CA LYS A 148 14.28 27.31 -7.26
C LYS A 148 15.01 26.19 -6.52
N ILE A 149 14.98 26.19 -5.19
CA ILE A 149 15.59 25.12 -4.36
C ILE A 149 14.92 23.78 -4.65
N VAL A 150 13.60 23.76 -4.79
CA VAL A 150 12.84 22.55 -5.14
C VAL A 150 13.23 22.05 -6.54
N GLY A 151 13.36 22.95 -7.51
CA GLY A 151 13.81 22.65 -8.87
C GLY A 151 15.24 22.10 -8.90
N GLU A 152 16.16 22.70 -8.15
CA GLU A 152 17.54 22.22 -8.02
C GLU A 152 17.59 20.80 -7.44
N ARG A 153 16.81 20.52 -6.38
CA ARG A 153 16.71 19.18 -5.79
C ARG A 153 16.14 18.15 -6.77
N ALA A 154 15.15 18.54 -7.58
CA ALA A 154 14.60 17.70 -8.64
C ALA A 154 15.52 17.61 -9.88
N GLY A 155 16.55 18.45 -9.94
CA GLY A 155 17.47 18.58 -11.07
C GLY A 155 16.77 19.09 -12.34
N VAL A 156 15.83 20.03 -12.19
CA VAL A 156 15.05 20.62 -13.29
C VAL A 156 15.21 22.15 -13.29
N PRO A 157 15.23 22.80 -14.47
CA PRO A 157 15.32 24.25 -14.53
C PRO A 157 14.06 24.92 -13.98
N THR A 158 14.24 26.11 -13.41
CA THR A 158 13.15 26.97 -12.94
C THR A 158 13.23 28.32 -13.64
N TYR A 159 12.14 28.70 -14.31
CA TYR A 159 11.95 30.03 -14.88
C TYR A 159 11.37 30.96 -13.80
N ALA A 160 12.19 31.92 -13.38
CA ALA A 160 11.87 32.88 -12.33
C ALA A 160 12.49 34.25 -12.66
N PRO A 161 11.89 35.03 -13.57
CA PRO A 161 12.43 36.31 -14.05
C PRO A 161 12.39 37.42 -12.99
N HIS A 162 11.58 37.25 -11.95
CA HIS A 162 11.45 38.18 -10.83
C HIS A 162 11.77 37.48 -9.51
N PRO A 163 12.31 38.19 -8.50
CA PRO A 163 12.59 37.62 -7.18
C PRO A 163 11.33 37.38 -6.32
N GLY A 164 10.14 37.85 -6.77
CA GLY A 164 8.91 37.85 -5.97
C GLY A 164 8.96 38.87 -4.82
N THR A 165 7.97 38.80 -3.92
CA THR A 165 7.96 39.61 -2.70
C THR A 165 9.09 39.20 -1.74
N SER A 166 9.91 40.17 -1.31
CA SER A 166 11.00 39.98 -0.35
C SER A 166 10.76 40.73 0.96
N VAL A 167 11.20 40.16 2.08
CA VAL A 167 11.14 40.81 3.39
C VAL A 167 12.27 41.82 3.48
N GLY A 168 11.95 43.12 3.48
CA GLY A 168 12.91 44.22 3.64
C GLY A 168 13.27 45.00 2.37
N GLY A 169 12.58 44.79 1.24
CA GLY A 169 12.69 45.64 0.05
C GLY A 169 11.99 47.00 0.22
N GLU A 170 12.49 48.05 -0.45
CA GLU A 170 11.90 49.39 -0.41
C GLU A 170 10.45 49.38 -0.95
N GLY A 171 9.52 49.73 -0.06
CA GLY A 171 8.09 49.80 -0.31
C GLY A 171 7.33 49.28 0.90
N ALA A 172 6.61 50.17 1.59
CA ALA A 172 5.71 49.78 2.67
C ALA A 172 4.82 48.61 2.21
N LEU A 173 4.90 47.46 2.89
CA LEU A 173 4.27 46.19 2.47
C LEU A 173 4.65 45.80 1.03
N GLY A 174 5.89 45.36 0.83
CA GLY A 174 6.50 45.02 -0.46
C GLY A 174 5.64 44.16 -1.40
N VAL A 175 4.90 44.82 -2.29
CA VAL A 175 4.27 44.22 -3.46
C VAL A 175 5.34 44.18 -4.55
N SER A 176 5.84 43.01 -4.92
CA SER A 176 6.57 42.91 -6.18
C SER A 176 5.58 43.19 -7.32
N ALA A 177 5.81 44.25 -8.10
CA ALA A 177 4.92 44.76 -9.16
C ALA A 177 4.93 43.90 -10.45
N ALA A 178 5.27 42.61 -10.35
CA ALA A 178 5.36 41.72 -11.49
C ALA A 178 4.05 40.96 -11.68
N ASP A 179 3.57 40.90 -12.93
CA ASP A 179 2.33 40.22 -13.29
C ASP A 179 2.57 38.70 -13.44
N PRO A 180 1.93 37.84 -12.61
CA PRO A 180 2.04 36.39 -12.74
C PRO A 180 1.64 35.85 -14.12
N VAL A 181 0.74 36.54 -14.83
CA VAL A 181 0.29 36.17 -16.18
C VAL A 181 1.44 36.31 -17.18
N GLU A 182 2.19 37.41 -17.11
CA GLU A 182 3.36 37.63 -17.96
C GLU A 182 4.48 36.64 -17.66
N VAL A 183 4.69 36.30 -16.37
CA VAL A 183 5.64 35.24 -15.99
C VAL A 183 5.24 33.89 -16.55
N ALA A 184 3.95 33.54 -16.52
CA ALA A 184 3.45 32.28 -17.05
C ALA A 184 3.66 32.19 -18.58
N ARG A 185 3.32 33.25 -19.33
CA ARG A 185 3.56 33.35 -20.78
C ARG A 185 5.05 33.28 -21.12
N GLY A 186 5.88 34.04 -20.39
CA GLY A 186 7.32 34.03 -20.54
C GLY A 186 7.93 32.64 -20.30
N GLY A 187 7.43 31.91 -19.30
CA GLY A 187 7.85 30.55 -19.01
C GLY A 187 7.55 29.57 -20.15
N ILE A 188 6.38 29.70 -20.80
CA ILE A 188 6.04 28.86 -21.96
C ILE A 188 6.90 29.21 -23.17
N ALA A 189 7.14 30.50 -23.42
CA ALA A 189 8.02 30.94 -24.51
C ALA A 189 9.46 30.43 -24.31
N GLU A 190 9.97 30.51 -23.07
CA GLU A 190 11.29 29.99 -22.70
C GLU A 190 11.35 28.47 -22.89
N ALA A 191 10.32 27.74 -22.46
CA ALA A 191 10.25 26.29 -22.64
C ALA A 191 10.31 25.89 -24.12
N ARG A 192 9.58 26.60 -24.99
CA ARG A 192 9.62 26.40 -26.44
C ARG A 192 11.02 26.70 -27.01
N ALA A 193 11.63 27.81 -26.59
CA ALA A 193 12.97 28.20 -27.05
C ALA A 193 14.06 27.20 -26.64
N LYS A 194 13.96 26.64 -25.43
CA LYS A 194 14.91 25.68 -24.86
C LYS A 194 14.52 24.21 -25.07
N GLN A 195 13.44 23.95 -25.81
CA GLN A 195 12.94 22.61 -26.11
C GLN A 195 12.62 21.74 -24.88
N HIS A 196 12.07 22.38 -23.84
CA HIS A 196 11.42 21.67 -22.74
C HIS A 196 10.07 21.13 -23.20
N ASP A 197 9.77 19.86 -22.91
CA ASP A 197 8.55 19.21 -23.36
C ASP A 197 7.39 19.31 -22.36
N VAL A 198 7.66 19.70 -21.11
CA VAL A 198 6.65 19.95 -20.07
C VAL A 198 6.96 21.23 -19.31
N VAL A 199 5.93 22.02 -19.04
CA VAL A 199 5.97 23.23 -18.21
C VAL A 199 5.03 23.04 -17.02
N ILE A 200 5.54 23.22 -15.81
CA ILE A 200 4.76 23.17 -14.57
C ILE A 200 4.69 24.57 -13.97
N VAL A 201 3.50 25.16 -13.95
CA VAL A 201 3.23 26.50 -13.43
C VAL A 201 2.82 26.40 -11.96
N ASP A 202 3.66 26.87 -11.03
CA ASP A 202 3.35 26.96 -9.60
C ASP A 202 2.71 28.31 -9.29
N THR A 203 1.40 28.33 -9.01
CA THR A 203 0.67 29.56 -8.69
C THR A 203 0.62 29.83 -7.19
N ALA A 204 0.27 31.06 -6.82
CA ALA A 204 -0.01 31.41 -5.42
C ALA A 204 -1.10 30.52 -4.80
N GLY A 205 -1.01 30.33 -3.49
CA GLY A 205 -2.08 29.72 -2.69
C GLY A 205 -3.12 30.73 -2.22
N ARG A 206 -4.30 30.24 -1.85
CA ARG A 206 -5.39 31.07 -1.31
C ARG A 206 -5.82 30.61 0.09
N LEU A 207 -6.19 31.56 0.95
CA LEU A 207 -6.69 31.30 2.31
C LEU A 207 -8.23 31.10 2.37
N GLY A 208 -8.91 31.14 1.23
CA GLY A 208 -10.36 30.96 1.13
C GLY A 208 -10.88 31.22 -0.28
N ILE A 209 -12.19 31.42 -0.41
CA ILE A 209 -12.85 31.88 -1.64
C ILE A 209 -12.63 33.39 -1.75
N ASP A 210 -11.42 33.79 -2.15
CA ASP A 210 -11.08 35.18 -2.44
C ASP A 210 -11.27 35.43 -3.95
N GLU A 211 -12.22 36.30 -4.31
CA GLU A 211 -12.58 36.58 -5.71
C GLU A 211 -11.41 37.19 -6.50
N GLU A 212 -10.56 38.00 -5.88
CA GLU A 212 -9.46 38.67 -6.56
C GLU A 212 -8.38 37.67 -6.97
N LEU A 213 -7.97 36.81 -6.03
CA LEU A 213 -6.98 35.77 -6.28
C LEU A 213 -7.52 34.64 -7.17
N MET A 214 -8.81 34.32 -7.10
CA MET A 214 -9.47 33.44 -8.07
C MET A 214 -9.48 34.05 -9.48
N GLY A 215 -9.70 35.36 -9.59
CA GLY A 215 -9.57 36.11 -10.83
C GLY A 215 -8.16 36.00 -11.42
N GLN A 216 -7.12 36.13 -10.60
CA GLN A 216 -5.74 35.97 -11.04
C GLN A 216 -5.43 34.54 -11.52
N ALA A 217 -5.88 33.51 -10.80
CA ALA A 217 -5.69 32.13 -11.24
C ALA A 217 -6.42 31.84 -12.56
N ARG A 218 -7.64 32.38 -12.75
CA ARG A 218 -8.35 32.32 -14.04
C ARG A 218 -7.56 33.04 -15.13
N ALA A 219 -7.04 34.23 -14.85
CA ALA A 219 -6.25 35.00 -15.81
C ALA A 219 -4.98 34.25 -16.25
N ILE A 220 -4.28 33.60 -15.32
CA ILE A 220 -3.14 32.74 -15.65
C ILE A 220 -3.59 31.59 -16.54
N ARG A 221 -4.63 30.84 -16.14
CA ARG A 221 -5.19 29.72 -16.93
C ARG A 221 -5.54 30.16 -18.34
N ASP A 222 -6.32 31.23 -18.49
CA ASP A 222 -6.81 31.72 -19.78
C ASP A 222 -5.66 32.25 -20.66
N ALA A 223 -4.58 32.75 -20.04
CA ALA A 223 -3.41 33.23 -20.76
C ALA A 223 -2.48 32.12 -21.26
N VAL A 224 -2.49 30.95 -20.61
CA VAL A 224 -1.58 29.85 -20.92
C VAL A 224 -2.24 28.61 -21.52
N ASP A 225 -3.58 28.55 -21.51
CA ASP A 225 -4.39 27.46 -22.04
C ASP A 225 -3.83 26.06 -21.65
N PRO A 226 -3.80 25.74 -20.34
CA PRO A 226 -3.10 24.57 -19.86
C PRO A 226 -3.80 23.26 -20.28
N ASP A 227 -3.01 22.26 -20.70
CA ASP A 227 -3.50 20.91 -20.98
C ASP A 227 -4.05 20.24 -19.71
N GLU A 228 -3.47 20.59 -18.55
CA GLU A 228 -3.87 20.09 -17.24
C GLU A 228 -3.91 21.21 -16.21
N VAL A 229 -5.00 21.28 -15.46
CA VAL A 229 -5.09 22.09 -14.24
C VAL A 229 -5.26 21.13 -13.07
N LEU A 230 -4.23 21.02 -12.25
CA LEU A 230 -4.19 20.12 -11.11
C LEU A 230 -4.58 20.88 -9.83
N PHE A 231 -5.71 20.50 -9.26
CA PHE A 231 -6.15 21.00 -7.96
C PHE A 231 -5.47 20.23 -6.83
N VAL A 232 -4.53 20.89 -6.17
CA VAL A 232 -3.75 20.38 -5.04
C VAL A 232 -4.54 20.54 -3.76
N LEU A 233 -4.87 19.42 -3.14
CA LEU A 233 -5.69 19.34 -1.95
C LEU A 233 -4.92 18.64 -0.82
N ASP A 234 -4.89 19.30 0.33
CA ASP A 234 -4.39 18.69 1.57
C ASP A 234 -5.44 17.71 2.10
N ALA A 235 -5.02 16.47 2.32
CA ALA A 235 -5.91 15.42 2.81
C ALA A 235 -6.46 15.67 4.23
N MET A 236 -5.89 16.64 4.98
CA MET A 236 -6.34 17.04 6.32
C MET A 236 -7.55 17.99 6.33
N ILE A 237 -7.91 18.61 5.20
CA ILE A 237 -8.96 19.66 5.15
C ILE A 237 -10.36 19.13 5.53
N GLY A 238 -10.57 17.81 5.56
CA GLY A 238 -11.82 17.21 6.05
C GLY A 238 -13.04 17.64 5.23
N GLN A 239 -14.13 18.04 5.90
CA GLN A 239 -15.40 18.38 5.23
C GLN A 239 -15.35 19.70 4.43
N ASP A 240 -14.48 20.65 4.80
CA ASP A 240 -14.32 21.92 4.08
C ASP A 240 -13.67 21.74 2.69
N ALA A 241 -13.19 20.54 2.39
CA ALA A 241 -12.65 20.20 1.09
C ALA A 241 -13.72 20.31 0.01
N VAL A 242 -14.98 20.06 0.36
CA VAL A 242 -16.12 20.13 -0.56
C VAL A 242 -16.38 21.55 -1.04
N SER A 243 -16.59 22.48 -0.13
CA SER A 243 -16.88 23.88 -0.46
C SER A 243 -15.72 24.50 -1.23
N THR A 244 -14.50 24.20 -0.80
CA THR A 244 -13.28 24.61 -1.50
C THR A 244 -13.22 24.05 -2.91
N ALA A 245 -13.40 22.74 -3.08
CA ALA A 245 -13.30 22.11 -4.40
C ALA A 245 -14.39 22.63 -5.35
N GLN A 246 -15.61 22.83 -4.86
CA GLN A 246 -16.70 23.39 -5.65
C GLN A 246 -16.39 24.82 -6.10
N ALA A 247 -15.96 25.69 -5.18
CA ALA A 247 -15.58 27.06 -5.52
C ALA A 247 -14.47 27.10 -6.58
N PHE A 248 -13.52 26.15 -6.51
CA PHE A 248 -12.47 26.05 -7.51
C PHE A 248 -12.93 25.51 -8.85
N ALA A 249 -13.83 24.53 -8.85
CA ALA A 249 -14.44 24.01 -10.07
C ALA A 249 -15.23 25.11 -10.78
N ASP A 250 -16.04 25.87 -10.04
CA ASP A 250 -16.88 26.94 -10.60
C ASP A 250 -16.06 28.14 -11.05
N GLY A 251 -14.95 28.42 -10.36
CA GLY A 251 -14.15 29.59 -10.65
C GLY A 251 -13.03 29.35 -11.65
N VAL A 252 -12.05 28.53 -11.29
CA VAL A 252 -10.85 28.28 -12.13
C VAL A 252 -11.03 27.04 -12.99
N ASP A 253 -11.99 26.18 -12.70
CA ASP A 253 -12.07 24.82 -13.24
C ASP A 253 -10.76 24.02 -13.02
N PHE A 254 -10.87 22.70 -13.00
CA PHE A 254 -9.68 21.87 -12.97
C PHE A 254 -9.94 20.53 -13.64
N THR A 255 -8.88 19.93 -14.17
CA THR A 255 -8.94 18.67 -14.92
C THR A 255 -8.69 17.47 -14.01
N GLY A 256 -8.01 17.68 -12.88
CA GLY A 256 -7.60 16.61 -11.99
C GLY A 256 -7.29 17.09 -10.57
N VAL A 257 -7.34 16.17 -9.61
CA VAL A 257 -7.00 16.42 -8.20
C VAL A 257 -5.70 15.70 -7.86
N VAL A 258 -4.88 16.35 -7.03
CA VAL A 258 -3.71 15.75 -6.40
C VAL A 258 -3.86 15.84 -4.89
N LEU A 259 -3.75 14.69 -4.22
CA LEU A 259 -3.81 14.62 -2.77
C LEU A 259 -2.41 14.70 -2.17
N THR A 260 -2.22 15.58 -1.20
CA THR A 260 -0.95 15.73 -0.49
C THR A 260 -1.08 15.39 0.99
N LYS A 261 0.06 15.21 1.66
CA LYS A 261 0.17 14.90 3.10
C LYS A 261 -0.61 13.65 3.51
N LEU A 262 -0.64 12.65 2.63
CA LEU A 262 -1.30 11.38 2.88
C LEU A 262 -0.60 10.54 3.97
N ASP A 263 0.61 10.93 4.38
CA ASP A 263 1.40 10.33 5.45
C ASP A 263 1.03 10.83 6.86
N GLY A 264 0.30 11.95 6.97
CA GLY A 264 -0.15 12.47 8.25
C GLY A 264 -1.34 11.72 8.85
N ASP A 265 -1.84 12.20 10.01
CA ASP A 265 -3.10 11.75 10.64
C ASP A 265 -4.35 12.25 9.87
N ALA A 266 -4.23 12.30 8.55
CA ALA A 266 -5.33 12.63 7.66
C ALA A 266 -6.25 11.41 7.59
N ARG A 267 -7.56 11.65 7.67
CA ARG A 267 -8.57 10.59 7.71
C ARG A 267 -9.04 10.13 6.32
N GLY A 268 -8.54 10.76 5.26
CA GLY A 268 -8.77 10.35 3.86
C GLY A 268 -10.16 10.68 3.32
N GLY A 269 -11.08 11.18 4.15
CA GLY A 269 -12.44 11.52 3.73
C GLY A 269 -12.53 12.68 2.72
N ALA A 270 -11.54 13.58 2.69
CA ALA A 270 -11.47 14.66 1.73
C ALA A 270 -11.40 14.14 0.27
N ALA A 271 -10.66 13.06 0.03
CA ALA A 271 -10.51 12.44 -1.29
C ALA A 271 -11.85 11.92 -1.85
N LEU A 272 -12.56 11.14 -1.03
CA LEU A 272 -13.89 10.62 -1.34
C LEU A 272 -14.89 11.76 -1.60
N SER A 273 -14.79 12.82 -0.79
CA SER A 273 -15.75 13.92 -0.82
C SER A 273 -15.60 14.80 -2.07
N VAL A 274 -14.36 15.14 -2.42
CA VAL A 274 -14.10 16.02 -3.58
C VAL A 274 -14.43 15.31 -4.89
N ARG A 275 -14.10 14.03 -5.03
CA ARG A 275 -14.38 13.27 -6.25
C ARG A 275 -15.87 13.10 -6.50
N GLU A 276 -16.65 12.69 -5.50
CA GLU A 276 -18.11 12.49 -5.65
C GLU A 276 -18.82 13.78 -6.09
N ILE A 277 -18.36 14.92 -5.58
CA ILE A 277 -19.05 16.21 -5.79
C ILE A 277 -18.60 16.88 -7.08
N THR A 278 -17.30 16.92 -7.35
CA THR A 278 -16.76 17.63 -8.53
C THR A 278 -16.75 16.77 -9.78
N GLY A 279 -16.80 15.44 -9.65
CA GLY A 279 -16.69 14.52 -10.78
C GLY A 279 -15.33 14.59 -11.49
N LYS A 280 -14.31 15.25 -10.92
CA LYS A 280 -12.95 15.36 -11.48
C LYS A 280 -12.02 14.28 -10.90
N PRO A 281 -11.20 13.61 -11.71
CA PRO A 281 -10.45 12.42 -11.27
C PRO A 281 -9.31 12.79 -10.32
N ILE A 282 -8.93 11.85 -9.45
CA ILE A 282 -7.72 11.98 -8.64
C ILE A 282 -6.58 11.31 -9.42
N LEU A 283 -5.51 12.05 -9.70
CA LEU A 283 -4.42 11.57 -10.56
C LEU A 283 -3.22 11.08 -9.76
N PHE A 284 -2.91 11.79 -8.67
CA PHE A 284 -1.70 11.54 -7.90
C PHE A 284 -1.96 11.61 -6.40
N ALA A 285 -1.12 10.87 -5.70
CA ALA A 285 -1.02 10.80 -4.26
C ALA A 285 0.42 11.17 -3.87
N SER A 286 0.58 12.16 -3.00
CA SER A 286 1.88 12.49 -2.40
C SER A 286 1.88 12.16 -0.92
N THR A 287 2.83 11.32 -0.54
CA THR A 287 3.07 10.85 0.83
C THR A 287 4.45 11.32 1.28
N GLY A 288 4.58 12.13 2.31
CA GLY A 288 5.89 12.52 2.85
C GLY A 288 6.50 13.74 2.16
N GLU A 289 7.75 14.05 2.48
CA GLU A 289 8.45 15.27 2.03
C GLU A 289 9.49 15.01 0.92
N LYS A 290 9.91 13.76 0.70
CA LYS A 290 10.98 13.46 -0.27
C LYS A 290 10.48 13.64 -1.71
N LEU A 291 11.39 13.65 -2.67
CA LEU A 291 11.01 13.76 -4.09
C LEU A 291 10.40 12.46 -4.64
N ASP A 292 10.81 11.32 -4.09
CA ASP A 292 10.34 9.98 -4.51
C ASP A 292 8.99 9.59 -3.89
N ASP A 293 8.52 10.43 -2.99
CA ASP A 293 7.34 10.31 -2.13
C ASP A 293 6.08 10.78 -2.92
N PHE A 294 5.90 10.22 -4.12
CA PHE A 294 4.93 10.65 -5.13
C PHE A 294 4.51 9.50 -6.07
N ASP A 295 3.23 9.14 -6.02
CA ASP A 295 2.67 7.99 -6.74
C ASP A 295 1.45 8.35 -7.57
N VAL A 296 1.19 7.55 -8.61
CA VAL A 296 -0.07 7.58 -9.35
C VAL A 296 -1.21 7.10 -8.44
N PHE A 297 -2.36 7.75 -8.53
CA PHE A 297 -3.52 7.38 -7.75
C PHE A 297 -4.26 6.19 -8.39
N HIS A 298 -4.40 5.10 -7.64
CA HIS A 298 -5.08 3.87 -8.06
C HIS A 298 -6.33 3.63 -7.21
N PRO A 299 -7.55 3.95 -7.70
CA PRO A 299 -8.78 3.87 -6.91
C PRO A 299 -9.05 2.47 -6.32
N ASP A 300 -8.79 1.42 -7.10
CA ASP A 300 -8.90 0.00 -6.74
C ASP A 300 -7.99 -0.38 -5.57
N ARG A 301 -6.73 0.05 -5.64
CA ARG A 301 -5.73 -0.19 -4.60
C ARG A 301 -6.04 0.60 -3.34
N MET A 302 -6.45 1.85 -3.50
CA MET A 302 -6.84 2.70 -2.38
C MET A 302 -8.05 2.15 -1.64
N SER A 303 -9.08 1.69 -2.36
CA SER A 303 -10.23 0.99 -1.76
C SER A 303 -9.81 -0.28 -1.02
N SER A 304 -8.89 -1.08 -1.60
CA SER A 304 -8.39 -2.31 -0.98
C SER A 304 -7.60 -2.03 0.30
N ARG A 305 -6.77 -0.98 0.30
CA ARG A 305 -6.08 -0.47 1.50
C ARG A 305 -7.08 0.00 2.55
N ILE A 306 -8.10 0.76 2.17
CA ILE A 306 -9.20 1.21 3.07
C ILE A 306 -9.88 0.02 3.73
N LEU A 307 -10.05 -1.11 3.05
CA LEU A 307 -10.70 -2.30 3.62
C LEU A 307 -9.74 -3.26 4.34
N GLY A 308 -8.47 -2.89 4.50
CA GLY A 308 -7.46 -3.74 5.14
C GLY A 308 -7.17 -5.03 4.36
N MET A 309 -7.50 -5.08 3.07
CA MET A 309 -7.28 -6.23 2.19
C MET A 309 -5.84 -6.27 1.62
N GLY A 310 -5.01 -5.27 1.95
CA GLY A 310 -3.64 -5.14 1.48
C GLY A 310 -3.54 -4.58 0.06
N ASP A 311 -2.32 -4.27 -0.36
CA ASP A 311 -2.01 -3.80 -1.72
C ASP A 311 -0.78 -4.53 -2.27
N VAL A 312 -1.02 -5.76 -2.70
CA VAL A 312 0.02 -6.66 -3.22
C VAL A 312 0.60 -6.13 -4.54
N LEU A 313 -0.18 -5.41 -5.35
CA LEU A 313 0.28 -4.90 -6.65
C LEU A 313 1.23 -3.72 -6.49
N SER A 314 0.96 -2.76 -5.60
CA SER A 314 1.92 -1.67 -5.35
C SER A 314 3.21 -2.18 -4.71
N LEU A 315 3.13 -3.23 -3.87
CA LEU A 315 4.34 -3.90 -3.37
C LEU A 315 5.15 -4.54 -4.50
N ILE A 316 4.47 -5.13 -5.50
CA ILE A 316 5.13 -5.69 -6.68
C ILE A 316 5.75 -4.58 -7.53
N GLU A 317 5.07 -3.46 -7.78
CA GLU A 317 5.62 -2.36 -8.57
C GLU A 317 6.79 -1.66 -7.87
N GLN A 318 6.71 -1.42 -6.56
CA GLN A 318 7.83 -0.92 -5.77
C GLN A 318 8.98 -1.92 -5.75
N ALA A 319 8.69 -3.23 -5.73
CA ALA A 319 9.70 -4.26 -5.91
C ALA A 319 10.34 -4.15 -7.30
N GLU A 320 9.55 -4.07 -8.37
CA GLU A 320 10.05 -3.95 -9.75
C GLU A 320 10.90 -2.69 -9.97
N GLN A 321 10.50 -1.53 -9.41
CA GLN A 321 11.28 -0.28 -9.52
C GLN A 321 12.65 -0.37 -8.82
N HIS A 322 12.77 -1.20 -7.79
CA HIS A 322 14.00 -1.41 -7.03
C HIS A 322 14.73 -2.72 -7.38
N MET A 323 14.10 -3.60 -8.18
CA MET A 323 14.63 -4.86 -8.66
C MET A 323 15.19 -4.70 -10.07
N ASP A 324 16.51 -4.68 -10.15
CA ASP A 324 17.21 -4.91 -11.41
C ASP A 324 16.94 -6.36 -11.85
N GLN A 325 16.39 -6.53 -13.06
CA GLN A 325 15.94 -7.83 -13.59
C GLN A 325 17.07 -8.87 -13.58
N GLN A 326 18.32 -8.43 -13.76
CA GLN A 326 19.51 -9.29 -13.69
C GLN A 326 19.81 -9.76 -12.26
N LYS A 327 19.66 -8.90 -11.27
CA LYS A 327 19.90 -9.25 -9.85
C LYS A 327 18.80 -10.17 -9.30
N ALA A 328 17.58 -10.02 -9.81
CA ALA A 328 16.46 -10.90 -9.48
C ALA A 328 16.72 -12.34 -9.94
N GLU A 329 17.23 -12.51 -11.17
CA GLU A 329 17.59 -13.82 -11.72
C GLU A 329 18.76 -14.46 -10.96
N GLU A 330 19.79 -13.69 -10.62
CA GLU A 330 20.91 -14.16 -9.79
C GLU A 330 20.46 -14.57 -8.38
N ALA A 331 19.60 -13.77 -7.75
CA ALA A 331 19.03 -14.09 -6.44
C ALA A 331 18.17 -15.37 -6.50
N ALA A 332 17.33 -15.52 -7.51
CA ALA A 332 16.50 -16.71 -7.71
C ALA A 332 17.35 -17.98 -7.97
N ALA A 333 18.42 -17.86 -8.75
CA ALA A 333 19.35 -18.96 -9.01
C ALA A 333 20.07 -19.43 -7.74
N LYS A 334 20.53 -18.49 -6.89
CA LYS A 334 21.19 -18.79 -5.61
C LYS A 334 20.25 -19.37 -4.56
N ILE A 335 18.99 -18.93 -4.52
CA ILE A 335 17.95 -19.53 -3.68
C ILE A 335 17.70 -20.99 -4.07
N THR A 336 17.72 -21.27 -5.38
CA THR A 336 17.51 -22.62 -5.93
C THR A 336 18.71 -23.55 -5.68
N SER A 337 19.95 -23.02 -5.67
CA SER A 337 21.16 -23.81 -5.40
C SER A 337 21.38 -24.12 -3.91
N GLY A 338 20.70 -23.40 -3.00
CA GLY A 338 20.83 -23.59 -1.55
C GLY A 338 22.12 -23.00 -0.96
N GLU A 339 22.88 -22.25 -1.75
CA GLU A 339 24.14 -21.60 -1.37
C GLU A 339 23.90 -20.14 -0.97
N LEU A 340 23.07 -19.93 0.07
CA LEU A 340 22.89 -18.60 0.64
C LEU A 340 24.11 -18.24 1.49
N THR A 341 24.79 -17.12 1.19
CA THR A 341 25.88 -16.57 2.01
C THR A 341 25.40 -15.43 2.92
N LEU A 342 26.21 -14.99 3.89
CA LEU A 342 25.88 -13.82 4.71
C LEU A 342 25.89 -12.52 3.90
N GLU A 343 26.64 -12.46 2.80
CA GLU A 343 26.63 -11.30 1.90
C GLU A 343 25.29 -11.22 1.17
N ASP A 344 24.80 -12.34 0.63
CA ASP A 344 23.49 -12.39 -0.03
C ASP A 344 22.35 -12.05 0.95
N PHE A 345 22.46 -12.53 2.20
CA PHE A 345 21.50 -12.20 3.26
C PHE A 345 21.51 -10.69 3.59
N LEU A 346 22.69 -10.06 3.64
CA LEU A 346 22.81 -8.62 3.84
C LEU A 346 22.21 -7.84 2.67
N ASP A 347 22.51 -8.24 1.44
CA ASP A 347 22.00 -7.58 0.24
C ASP A 347 20.47 -7.64 0.17
N GLN A 348 19.87 -8.77 0.54
CA GLN A 348 18.41 -8.91 0.66
C GLN A 348 17.82 -7.97 1.71
N MET A 349 18.46 -7.85 2.89
CA MET A 349 18.00 -6.95 3.94
C MET A 349 18.15 -5.47 3.53
N LEU A 350 19.24 -5.11 2.85
CA LEU A 350 19.46 -3.76 2.32
C LEU A 350 18.49 -3.42 1.19
N MET A 351 18.09 -4.42 0.40
CA MET A 351 17.06 -4.26 -0.63
C MET A 351 15.70 -3.96 0.01
N ILE A 352 15.31 -4.70 1.04
CA ILE A 352 14.09 -4.42 1.80
C ILE A 352 14.13 -3.00 2.38
N ARG A 353 15.26 -2.57 2.93
CA ARG A 353 15.46 -1.19 3.43
C ARG A 353 15.28 -0.13 2.34
N LYS A 354 15.74 -0.39 1.12
CA LYS A 354 15.58 0.54 -0.02
C LYS A 354 14.11 0.70 -0.44
N MET A 355 13.30 -0.34 -0.25
CA MET A 355 11.86 -0.32 -0.53
C MET A 355 11.05 0.43 0.54
N GLY A 356 11.67 0.82 1.66
CA GLY A 356 11.06 1.61 2.73
C GLY A 356 11.14 0.93 4.10
N PRO A 357 10.60 1.56 5.16
CA PRO A 357 10.56 0.97 6.50
C PRO A 357 9.80 -0.37 6.48
N ILE A 358 10.36 -1.40 7.11
CA ILE A 358 9.80 -2.76 7.13
C ILE A 358 8.35 -2.78 7.65
N GLY A 359 8.03 -1.90 8.61
CA GLY A 359 6.67 -1.75 9.13
C GLY A 359 5.64 -1.37 8.07
N ASN A 360 6.01 -0.52 7.10
CA ASN A 360 5.11 -0.09 6.03
C ASN A 360 4.87 -1.22 5.02
N LEU A 361 5.91 -1.96 4.63
CA LEU A 361 5.81 -3.08 3.69
C LEU A 361 5.00 -4.25 4.27
N LEU A 362 5.21 -4.57 5.55
CA LEU A 362 4.43 -5.60 6.24
C LEU A 362 2.99 -5.17 6.50
N GLY A 363 2.74 -3.88 6.76
CA GLY A 363 1.39 -3.30 6.90
C GLY A 363 0.55 -3.40 5.62
N MET A 364 1.18 -3.59 4.46
CA MET A 364 0.51 -3.76 3.16
C MET A 364 0.15 -5.22 2.84
N LEU A 365 0.58 -6.20 3.65
CA LEU A 365 0.23 -7.62 3.46
C LEU A 365 -1.17 -7.93 4.02
N PRO A 366 -2.01 -8.69 3.28
CA PRO A 366 -3.33 -9.09 3.76
C PRO A 366 -3.23 -9.90 5.06
N GLY A 367 -3.98 -9.50 6.09
CA GLY A 367 -4.03 -10.19 7.39
C GLY A 367 -2.92 -9.79 8.39
N ALA A 368 -1.91 -9.02 7.97
CA ALA A 368 -0.86 -8.52 8.86
C ALA A 368 -1.36 -7.43 9.84
N GLY A 369 -2.55 -6.87 9.60
CA GLY A 369 -3.22 -5.91 10.48
C GLY A 369 -3.31 -6.35 11.95
N GLN A 370 -3.44 -7.66 12.21
CA GLN A 370 -3.54 -8.20 13.56
C GLN A 370 -2.19 -8.37 14.28
N MET A 371 -1.07 -8.25 13.56
CA MET A 371 0.29 -8.35 14.11
C MET A 371 1.05 -7.00 14.04
N LYS A 372 0.38 -5.91 13.65
CA LYS A 372 0.99 -4.58 13.45
C LYS A 372 1.76 -4.09 14.68
N ASP A 373 1.25 -4.26 15.88
CA ASP A 373 1.90 -3.78 17.11
C ASP A 373 3.23 -4.49 17.39
N ALA A 374 3.35 -5.77 16.99
CA ALA A 374 4.60 -6.53 17.09
C ALA A 374 5.58 -6.18 15.95
N LEU A 375 5.08 -5.68 14.82
CA LEU A 375 5.84 -5.37 13.61
C LEU A 375 6.35 -3.91 13.60
N ALA A 376 5.62 -2.98 14.23
CA ALA A 376 6.05 -1.60 14.44
C ALA A 376 7.23 -1.49 15.43
N ALA A 377 7.51 -2.54 16.19
CA ALA A 377 8.66 -2.65 17.09
C ALA A 377 9.98 -3.04 16.37
N VAL A 378 9.93 -3.27 15.05
CA VAL A 378 11.14 -3.55 14.25
C VAL A 378 11.84 -2.23 13.94
N ASP A 379 12.82 -1.91 14.78
CA ASP A 379 13.65 -0.72 14.66
C ASP A 379 14.66 -0.85 13.50
N ASP A 380 14.67 0.11 12.58
CA ASP A 380 15.65 0.22 11.49
C ASP A 380 17.10 0.23 12.01
N SER A 381 17.33 0.64 13.27
CA SER A 381 18.64 0.57 13.91
C SER A 381 19.16 -0.86 14.09
N GLN A 382 18.27 -1.86 14.07
CA GLN A 382 18.68 -3.27 14.07
C GLN A 382 19.31 -3.67 12.73
N LEU A 383 18.83 -3.13 11.61
CA LEU A 383 19.44 -3.37 10.29
C LEU A 383 20.83 -2.74 10.20
N ASP A 384 21.02 -1.55 10.78
CA ASP A 384 22.34 -0.92 10.88
C ASP A 384 23.32 -1.77 11.68
N ARG A 385 22.87 -2.36 12.80
CA ARG A 385 23.68 -3.29 13.61
C ARG A 385 24.02 -4.56 12.83
N ILE A 386 23.06 -5.16 12.13
CA ILE A 386 23.28 -6.33 11.28
C ILE A 386 24.32 -6.01 10.19
N GLN A 387 24.18 -4.86 9.54
CA GLN A 387 25.12 -4.38 8.52
C GLN A 387 26.52 -4.19 9.08
N ALA A 388 26.66 -3.59 10.26
CA ALA A 388 27.94 -3.41 10.93
C ALA A 388 28.61 -4.74 11.30
N ILE A 389 27.84 -5.74 11.75
CA ILE A 389 28.34 -7.09 12.07
C ILE A 389 28.84 -7.80 10.82
N ILE A 390 28.04 -7.85 9.74
CA ILE A 390 28.40 -8.58 8.52
C ILE A 390 29.59 -7.91 7.81
N ARG A 391 29.61 -6.57 7.74
CA ARG A 391 30.76 -5.84 7.17
C ARG A 391 32.05 -5.97 7.99
N GLY A 392 31.94 -6.26 9.30
CA GLY A 392 33.06 -6.59 10.18
C GLY A 392 33.66 -7.99 9.96
N MET A 393 33.04 -8.82 9.12
CA MET A 393 33.54 -10.14 8.74
C MET A 393 34.44 -10.06 7.50
N THR A 394 35.38 -10.99 7.39
CA THR A 394 36.19 -11.20 6.18
C THR A 394 35.37 -11.90 5.09
N PRO A 395 35.73 -11.78 3.79
CA PRO A 395 35.00 -12.43 2.71
C PRO A 395 34.83 -13.94 2.89
N ALA A 396 35.84 -14.63 3.44
CA ALA A 396 35.77 -16.06 3.75
C ALA A 396 34.72 -16.38 4.83
N GLU A 397 34.59 -15.52 5.85
CA GLU A 397 33.61 -15.70 6.93
C GLU A 397 32.18 -15.40 6.46
N ARG A 398 32.00 -14.49 5.49
CA ARG A 398 30.70 -14.21 4.89
C ARG A 398 30.24 -15.34 3.97
N ALA A 399 31.17 -15.91 3.22
CA ALA A 399 30.92 -17.05 2.34
C ALA A 399 30.61 -18.33 3.15
N ASP A 400 31.39 -18.60 4.20
CA ASP A 400 31.14 -19.75 5.09
C ASP A 400 31.06 -19.32 6.57
N PRO A 401 29.84 -19.09 7.09
CA PRO A 401 29.65 -18.70 8.48
C PRO A 401 30.02 -19.79 9.50
N LYS A 402 30.26 -21.04 9.06
CA LYS A 402 30.66 -22.14 9.97
C LYS A 402 32.07 -21.96 10.53
N ILE A 403 32.93 -21.20 9.86
CA ILE A 403 34.31 -20.95 10.33
C ILE A 403 34.37 -19.94 11.48
N ILE A 404 33.26 -19.29 11.81
CA ILE A 404 33.14 -18.24 12.83
C ILE A 404 33.19 -18.85 14.25
N ASN A 405 34.42 -19.08 14.71
CA ASN A 405 34.73 -19.54 16.06
C ASN A 405 34.72 -18.38 17.10
N ALA A 406 34.87 -18.71 18.38
CA ALA A 406 34.82 -17.73 19.48
C ALA A 406 35.81 -16.55 19.32
N SER A 407 37.02 -16.80 18.82
CA SER A 407 38.03 -15.76 18.58
C SER A 407 37.58 -14.79 17.47
N ARG A 408 37.03 -15.31 16.37
CA ARG A 408 36.48 -14.49 15.28
C ARG A 408 35.26 -13.70 15.74
N ARG A 409 34.38 -14.29 16.56
CA ARG A 409 33.21 -13.59 17.12
C ARG A 409 33.61 -12.42 17.99
N LEU A 410 34.64 -12.58 18.83
CA LEU A 410 35.18 -11.49 19.64
C LEU A 410 35.77 -10.37 18.79
N ARG A 411 36.46 -10.70 17.69
CA ARG A 411 37.02 -9.72 16.75
C ARG A 411 35.91 -8.95 16.02
N ILE A 412 34.90 -9.65 15.51
CA ILE A 412 33.74 -9.04 14.83
C ILE A 412 32.99 -8.12 15.80
N ALA A 413 32.66 -8.61 17.00
CA ALA A 413 31.98 -7.82 18.03
C ALA A 413 32.73 -6.51 18.35
N LYS A 414 34.05 -6.58 18.55
CA LYS A 414 34.90 -5.38 18.77
C LYS A 414 34.93 -4.44 17.57
N GLY A 415 35.02 -4.98 16.35
CA GLY A 415 35.07 -4.18 15.11
C GLY A 415 33.73 -3.52 14.76
N SER A 416 32.63 -4.11 15.20
CA SER A 416 31.26 -3.65 14.92
C SER A 416 30.63 -2.86 16.08
N GLY A 417 31.33 -2.75 17.23
CA GLY A 417 30.83 -2.03 18.41
C GLY A 417 29.67 -2.73 19.14
N VAL A 418 29.54 -4.04 18.98
CA VAL A 418 28.44 -4.85 19.56
C VAL A 418 28.96 -5.92 20.51
N THR A 419 28.06 -6.64 21.18
CA THR A 419 28.44 -7.76 22.05
C THR A 419 28.63 -9.05 21.24
N VAL A 420 29.37 -10.00 21.81
CA VAL A 420 29.52 -11.34 21.21
C VAL A 420 28.16 -12.06 21.10
N THR A 421 27.24 -11.76 22.02
CA THR A 421 25.86 -12.29 21.99
C THR A 421 25.11 -11.84 20.75
N ASP A 422 25.26 -10.57 20.34
CA ASP A 422 24.61 -10.04 19.13
C ASP A 422 25.13 -10.74 17.87
N VAL A 423 26.43 -11.01 17.82
CA VAL A 423 27.05 -11.77 16.73
C VAL A 423 26.54 -13.22 16.71
N ASN A 424 26.33 -13.83 17.88
CA ASN A 424 25.75 -15.18 17.97
C ASN A 424 24.32 -15.22 17.41
N GLN A 425 23.47 -14.31 17.88
CA GLN A 425 22.08 -14.22 17.47
C GLN A 425 21.95 -14.02 15.96
N LEU A 426 22.82 -13.20 15.35
CA LEU A 426 22.82 -13.00 13.90
C LEU A 426 23.17 -14.28 13.14
N VAL A 427 24.22 -14.99 13.56
CA VAL A 427 24.64 -16.24 12.93
C VAL A 427 23.56 -17.32 13.07
N ASP A 428 22.90 -17.40 14.22
CA ASP A 428 21.83 -18.35 14.48
C ASP A 428 20.60 -18.04 13.60
N ARG A 429 20.16 -16.77 13.55
CA ARG A 429 19.07 -16.31 12.67
C ARG A 429 19.36 -16.58 11.20
N PHE A 430 20.61 -16.41 10.77
CA PHE A 430 21.01 -16.73 9.40
C PHE A 430 20.86 -18.23 9.09
N PHE A 431 21.29 -19.13 10.01
CA PHE A 431 21.13 -20.56 9.80
C PHE A 431 19.67 -21.00 9.85
N GLU A 432 18.83 -20.38 10.68
CA GLU A 432 17.38 -20.58 10.68
C GLU A 432 16.75 -20.16 9.35
N ALA A 433 17.08 -18.96 8.86
CA ALA A 433 16.61 -18.46 7.57
C ALA A 433 17.04 -19.38 6.42
N ARG A 434 18.30 -19.81 6.41
CA ARG A 434 18.82 -20.76 5.40
C ARG A 434 18.09 -22.10 5.45
N LYS A 435 17.75 -22.59 6.65
CA LYS A 435 16.97 -23.84 6.82
C LYS A 435 15.55 -23.70 6.29
N MET A 436 14.88 -22.58 6.57
CA MET A 436 13.55 -22.27 6.04
C MET A 436 13.57 -22.18 4.50
N MET A 437 14.53 -21.46 3.93
CA MET A 437 14.66 -21.32 2.47
C MET A 437 14.95 -22.66 1.78
N SER A 438 15.81 -23.50 2.37
CA SER A 438 16.07 -24.85 1.85
C SER A 438 14.81 -25.74 1.85
N GLN A 439 13.96 -25.61 2.87
CA GLN A 439 12.67 -26.33 2.92
C GLN A 439 11.67 -25.81 1.88
N MET A 440 11.67 -24.51 1.61
CA MET A 440 10.80 -23.87 0.62
C MET A 440 11.24 -24.18 -0.83
N ALA A 441 12.54 -24.22 -1.11
CA ALA A 441 13.10 -24.66 -2.40
C ALA A 441 12.74 -26.13 -2.72
N GLY A 442 12.58 -26.97 -1.68
CA GLY A 442 12.11 -28.35 -1.81
C GLY A 442 10.63 -28.50 -2.22
N PHE A 443 9.82 -27.45 -2.08
CA PHE A 443 8.40 -27.42 -2.48
C PHE A 443 8.18 -26.82 -3.87
N GLY A 444 9.16 -26.10 -4.43
CA GLY A 444 9.06 -25.40 -5.72
C GLY A 444 9.57 -26.17 -6.94
N ALA A 445 10.29 -27.28 -6.77
CA ALA A 445 10.72 -28.10 -7.89
C ALA A 445 9.54 -28.98 -8.37
N PRO A 446 9.02 -28.80 -9.60
CA PRO A 446 8.05 -29.74 -10.15
C PRO A 446 8.74 -31.09 -10.24
N LYS A 447 8.32 -32.05 -9.40
CA LYS A 447 8.67 -33.45 -9.62
C LYS A 447 8.16 -33.81 -11.01
N ARG A 448 9.07 -33.84 -11.99
CA ARG A 448 8.85 -34.41 -13.32
C ARG A 448 8.27 -35.80 -13.10
N ILE A 449 6.96 -35.93 -13.27
CA ILE A 449 6.29 -37.22 -13.34
C ILE A 449 6.95 -37.93 -14.53
N PRO A 450 7.64 -39.06 -14.33
CA PRO A 450 8.22 -39.79 -15.45
C PRO A 450 7.05 -40.26 -16.33
N LYS A 451 6.96 -39.70 -17.54
CA LYS A 451 6.00 -40.14 -18.58
C LYS A 451 6.20 -41.63 -18.81
N ARG A 452 5.34 -42.44 -18.20
CA ARG A 452 5.24 -43.87 -18.43
C ARG A 452 4.81 -44.06 -19.88
N LYS A 453 5.73 -44.52 -20.73
CA LYS A 453 5.50 -44.90 -22.13
C LYS A 453 4.27 -45.80 -22.23
N GLN A 454 3.17 -45.27 -22.74
CA GLN A 454 1.99 -46.05 -23.07
C GLN A 454 2.30 -46.83 -24.35
N LYS A 455 2.69 -48.09 -24.17
CA LYS A 455 2.96 -49.04 -25.25
C LYS A 455 1.62 -49.37 -25.91
N GLY A 456 1.48 -49.01 -27.18
CA GLY A 456 0.29 -49.28 -27.98
C GLY A 456 -0.06 -50.77 -27.98
N LYS A 457 -1.35 -51.07 -27.78
CA LYS A 457 -1.89 -52.42 -27.98
C LYS A 457 -2.97 -52.37 -29.05
N LYS A 458 -2.61 -53.00 -30.17
CA LYS A 458 -3.43 -53.35 -31.33
C LYS A 458 -4.81 -53.87 -30.92
N GLY A 459 -5.82 -53.45 -31.67
CA GLY A 459 -7.17 -53.98 -31.58
C GLY A 459 -7.26 -55.47 -31.93
N LYS A 460 -8.27 -56.11 -31.35
CA LYS A 460 -8.84 -57.37 -31.87
C LYS A 460 -10.35 -57.37 -31.66
N LYS A 461 -11.01 -57.76 -32.75
CA LYS A 461 -12.45 -57.84 -32.98
C LYS A 461 -13.14 -58.88 -32.09
N ALA A 462 -14.44 -58.64 -31.94
CA ALA A 462 -15.46 -59.45 -31.31
C ALA A 462 -15.74 -60.80 -32.00
N SER A 463 -16.14 -61.77 -31.18
CA SER A 463 -17.14 -62.84 -31.38
C SER A 463 -17.07 -63.70 -30.10
N GLY A 464 -18.09 -64.18 -29.43
CA GLY A 464 -19.52 -64.32 -29.67
C GLY A 464 -19.93 -65.65 -29.01
N ARG A 465 -20.74 -65.61 -27.93
CA ARG A 465 -21.68 -66.68 -27.47
C ARG A 465 -22.21 -66.35 -26.06
N GLY A 466 -23.53 -66.20 -25.92
CA GLY A 466 -24.24 -66.31 -24.63
C GLY A 466 -24.61 -67.78 -24.32
N PRO A 467 -25.64 -68.08 -23.50
CA PRO A 467 -26.36 -67.26 -22.53
C PRO A 467 -26.50 -67.95 -21.14
N THR A 468 -27.36 -67.38 -20.27
CA THR A 468 -28.11 -67.93 -19.10
C THR A 468 -27.62 -67.70 -17.65
N PRO A 469 -28.54 -67.34 -16.69
CA PRO A 469 -28.28 -66.97 -15.28
C PRO A 469 -28.84 -68.07 -14.31
N PRO A 470 -29.33 -67.79 -13.08
CA PRO A 470 -28.76 -67.17 -11.86
C PRO A 470 -28.71 -68.19 -10.67
N LYS A 471 -28.17 -67.83 -9.49
CA LYS A 471 -28.56 -68.50 -8.22
C LYS A 471 -28.53 -67.55 -7.01
N MET A 472 -29.71 -67.40 -6.41
CA MET A 472 -29.98 -66.89 -5.05
C MET A 472 -29.69 -67.98 -3.99
N ARG A 473 -29.20 -67.56 -2.82
CA ARG A 473 -29.39 -68.14 -1.47
C ARG A 473 -28.71 -67.15 -0.51
N GLY A 474 -29.31 -66.50 0.49
CA GLY A 474 -30.43 -66.81 1.36
C GLY A 474 -29.91 -66.94 2.80
N GLY A 475 -30.22 -65.96 3.67
CA GLY A 475 -30.23 -66.11 5.14
C GLY A 475 -29.11 -65.43 5.96
N PHE A 476 -29.49 -64.41 6.76
CA PHE A 476 -28.83 -63.85 7.97
C PHE A 476 -28.64 -64.93 9.08
N PRO A 477 -27.89 -64.76 10.21
CA PRO A 477 -27.68 -63.50 10.95
C PRO A 477 -26.33 -63.26 11.68
N GLY A 478 -26.06 -61.99 12.04
CA GLY A 478 -25.35 -61.63 13.28
C GLY A 478 -23.99 -60.90 13.17
N GLY A 479 -23.88 -59.75 13.84
CA GLY A 479 -22.62 -59.21 14.38
C GLY A 479 -21.91 -58.10 13.58
N MET A 480 -22.09 -56.84 14.01
CA MET A 480 -21.15 -55.71 13.77
C MET A 480 -19.72 -56.09 14.22
N PRO A 481 -18.63 -55.65 13.53
CA PRO A 481 -18.04 -54.33 13.82
C PRO A 481 -17.33 -53.62 12.64
N GLY A 482 -17.08 -52.32 12.82
CA GLY A 482 -16.60 -51.38 11.80
C GLY A 482 -15.09 -51.30 11.55
N MET A 483 -14.80 -50.62 10.44
CA MET A 483 -13.61 -49.83 10.03
C MET A 483 -12.20 -50.39 10.28
N PRO A 484 -11.42 -50.69 9.21
CA PRO A 484 -9.98 -50.92 9.29
C PRO A 484 -9.18 -49.60 9.18
N GLY A 485 -8.22 -49.35 10.09
CA GLY A 485 -7.25 -48.27 9.88
C GLY A 485 -6.32 -47.76 10.99
N MET A 486 -6.28 -48.31 12.22
CA MET A 486 -5.34 -47.83 13.25
C MET A 486 -4.54 -48.98 13.91
N PRO A 487 -3.21 -48.85 14.07
CA PRO A 487 -2.39 -49.83 14.78
C PRO A 487 -2.60 -49.74 16.30
N ALA A 488 -2.80 -50.88 16.93
CA ALA A 488 -2.83 -51.04 18.39
C ALA A 488 -1.41 -51.14 18.96
N GLY A 489 -1.19 -50.50 20.12
CA GLY A 489 -0.09 -50.84 21.04
C GLY A 489 1.11 -49.89 21.10
N MET A 490 0.92 -48.68 21.64
CA MET A 490 2.03 -47.92 22.22
C MET A 490 1.90 -47.87 23.75
N ASP A 491 2.88 -48.50 24.38
CA ASP A 491 3.19 -48.51 25.81
C ASP A 491 3.60 -47.09 26.27
N LEU A 492 2.92 -46.57 27.29
CA LEU A 492 3.10 -45.20 27.82
C LEU A 492 4.02 -45.15 29.06
N SER A 493 4.79 -46.20 29.33
CA SER A 493 5.63 -46.29 30.53
C SER A 493 6.99 -45.55 30.46
N SER A 494 7.27 -44.78 29.41
CA SER A 494 8.57 -44.12 29.22
C SER A 494 8.54 -42.59 29.05
N MET A 495 7.59 -41.88 29.69
CA MET A 495 7.67 -40.41 29.77
C MET A 495 8.55 -39.94 30.96
N PRO A 496 9.32 -38.85 30.82
CA PRO A 496 10.11 -38.27 31.92
C PRO A 496 9.20 -37.76 33.05
N LYS A 497 9.55 -38.06 34.30
CA LYS A 497 8.82 -37.58 35.49
C LYS A 497 9.05 -36.07 35.66
N GLY A 498 7.97 -35.28 35.67
CA GLY A 498 8.05 -33.84 35.98
C GLY A 498 6.87 -32.96 35.55
N LEU A 499 5.65 -33.49 35.44
CA LEU A 499 4.47 -32.74 35.00
C LEU A 499 3.31 -32.72 36.01
N ASP A 500 3.60 -32.98 37.29
CA ASP A 500 2.61 -32.92 38.39
C ASP A 500 2.79 -31.68 39.28
N GLN A 501 3.37 -30.59 38.79
CA GLN A 501 3.41 -29.33 39.54
C GLN A 501 2.75 -28.20 38.74
N LEU A 502 1.61 -27.74 39.26
CA LEU A 502 0.98 -26.50 38.83
C LEU A 502 1.92 -25.32 39.12
N PRO A 503 1.90 -24.25 38.30
CA PRO A 503 2.65 -23.04 38.57
C PRO A 503 2.26 -22.43 39.93
N PRO A 504 3.20 -21.84 40.68
CA PRO A 504 2.89 -21.16 41.93
C PRO A 504 1.92 -20.00 41.65
N GLY A 505 0.73 -20.05 42.25
CA GLY A 505 -0.37 -19.08 42.04
C GLY A 505 -1.74 -19.69 41.74
N LEU A 506 -1.84 -21.01 41.56
CA LEU A 506 -3.10 -21.72 41.28
C LEU A 506 -3.47 -22.79 42.34
N GLU A 507 -2.78 -22.80 43.48
CA GLU A 507 -3.09 -23.68 44.61
C GLU A 507 -4.35 -23.18 45.32
N GLY A 508 -5.52 -23.67 44.90
CA GLY A 508 -6.81 -23.38 45.56
C GLY A 508 -8.00 -23.22 44.63
N ILE A 509 -7.83 -23.36 43.31
CA ILE A 509 -8.97 -23.32 42.39
C ILE A 509 -9.60 -24.71 42.31
N ASP A 510 -10.79 -24.83 42.89
CA ASP A 510 -11.61 -26.03 42.75
C ASP A 510 -12.16 -26.14 41.31
N MET A 511 -11.51 -27.00 40.52
CA MET A 511 -11.86 -27.25 39.13
C MET A 511 -13.27 -27.81 38.97
N ALA A 512 -13.82 -28.47 40.00
CA ALA A 512 -15.19 -28.99 39.96
C ALA A 512 -16.23 -27.86 40.01
N ALA A 513 -15.95 -26.79 40.77
CA ALA A 513 -16.82 -25.61 40.84
C ALA A 513 -16.83 -24.82 39.51
N LEU A 514 -15.72 -24.83 38.78
CA LEU A 514 -15.59 -24.15 37.49
C LEU A 514 -16.36 -24.88 36.37
N GLU A 515 -16.36 -26.21 36.39
CA GLU A 515 -17.14 -27.02 35.45
C GLU A 515 -18.65 -26.88 35.68
N GLU A 516 -19.11 -26.76 36.93
CA GLU A 516 -20.54 -26.57 37.23
C GLU A 516 -21.05 -25.19 36.75
N GLN A 517 -20.22 -24.15 36.84
CA GLN A 517 -20.56 -22.82 36.30
C GLN A 517 -20.62 -22.79 34.78
N LEU A 518 -19.74 -23.53 34.10
CA LEU A 518 -19.76 -23.64 32.64
C LEU A 518 -20.98 -24.42 32.12
N ARG A 519 -21.48 -25.37 32.92
CA ARG A 519 -22.68 -26.14 32.59
C ARG A 519 -23.99 -25.35 32.73
N LYS A 520 -24.03 -24.33 33.59
CA LYS A 520 -25.19 -23.42 33.76
C LYS A 520 -25.28 -22.30 32.71
N LYS A 521 -24.28 -22.18 31.82
CA LYS A 521 -24.22 -21.17 30.74
C LYS A 521 -24.45 -21.72 29.32
N LYS A 522 -24.89 -22.97 29.19
CA LYS A 522 -25.48 -23.54 27.98
C LYS A 522 -26.93 -23.88 28.27
#